data_AF-A0A6N9TP85-F1
#
_entry.id   AF-A0A6N9TP85-F1
#
_cell.length_a   1.000
_cell.length_b   1.000
_cell.length_c   1.000
_cell.angle_alpha   90.00
_cell.angle_beta   90.00
_cell.angle_gamma   90.00
#
_symmetry.space_group_name_H-M   'P 1'
#
loop_
_entity.id
_entity.type
_entity.pdbx_description
1 polymer ?
#
loop_
_entity_poly.entity_id
_entity_poly.type
_entity_poly.pdbx_seq_one_letter_code
_entity_poly.pdbx_strand_id
1 'polypeptide(L)'
;MDAAKELGTTCVSCHGDRRDKVSCSNAKWLGHDGSKVSHEVFAAVSQYLTGSDCSGGGGDGGGADQVTITKAEWNGDKHKLDLKATNLLDDQARLTATYRGHTYEMTYKADKDRWELKVDHVDYSDTVEVCSSLDGCTTHSVNKK
;
A
#
# COMPACT_ATOMS: atom_id res chain seq x y z
N MET A 1 -13.90 -21.22 -13.75
CA MET A 1 -14.72 -20.34 -12.90
C MET A 1 -15.61 -19.50 -13.81
N ASP A 2 -16.86 -19.25 -13.43
CA ASP A 2 -17.80 -18.40 -14.19
C ASP A 2 -18.01 -17.07 -13.43
N ALA A 3 -17.39 -16.00 -13.93
CA ALA A 3 -17.45 -14.67 -13.30
C ALA A 3 -18.88 -14.10 -13.24
N ALA A 4 -19.72 -14.38 -14.24
CA ALA A 4 -21.10 -13.89 -14.26
C ALA A 4 -21.95 -14.58 -13.19
N LYS A 5 -21.71 -15.89 -12.98
CA LYS A 5 -22.32 -16.64 -11.87
C LYS A 5 -21.89 -16.10 -10.52
N GLU A 6 -20.59 -15.90 -10.31
CA GLU A 6 -20.03 -15.42 -9.03
C GLU A 6 -20.52 -14.01 -8.69
N LEU A 7 -20.70 -13.14 -9.70
CA LEU A 7 -21.35 -11.84 -9.55
C LEU A 7 -22.79 -11.95 -9.01
N GLY A 8 -23.54 -12.92 -9.50
CA GLY A 8 -24.94 -13.14 -9.13
C GLY A 8 -25.15 -13.94 -7.82
N THR A 9 -24.09 -14.55 -7.27
CA THR A 9 -24.19 -15.35 -6.05
C THR A 9 -23.27 -14.85 -4.95
N THR A 10 -21.97 -14.87 -5.20
CA THR A 10 -20.93 -14.66 -4.21
C THR A 10 -20.76 -13.18 -3.90
N CYS A 11 -20.68 -12.32 -4.92
CA CYS A 11 -20.50 -10.88 -4.76
C CYS A 11 -21.72 -10.17 -4.15
N VAL A 12 -22.91 -10.78 -4.24
CA VAL A 12 -24.16 -10.21 -3.68
C VAL A 12 -24.53 -10.76 -2.30
N SER A 13 -23.72 -11.66 -1.74
CA SER A 13 -24.00 -12.31 -0.45
C SER A 13 -23.89 -11.35 0.75
N CYS A 14 -22.98 -10.36 0.68
CA CYS A 14 -22.76 -9.40 1.77
C CYS A 14 -23.47 -8.06 1.55
N HIS A 15 -23.73 -7.68 0.30
CA HIS A 15 -24.37 -6.42 -0.08
C HIS A 15 -25.07 -6.56 -1.43
N GLY A 16 -25.97 -5.63 -1.77
CA GLY A 16 -26.58 -5.59 -3.11
C GLY A 16 -25.55 -5.41 -4.25
N ASP A 17 -26.00 -5.60 -5.49
CA ASP A 17 -25.15 -5.44 -6.67
C ASP A 17 -24.60 -4.01 -6.79
N ARG A 18 -23.27 -3.91 -6.94
CA ARG A 18 -22.50 -2.66 -7.04
C ARG A 18 -21.48 -2.75 -8.18
N ARG A 19 -21.77 -3.53 -9.23
CA ARG A 19 -20.86 -3.71 -10.37
C ARG A 19 -20.43 -2.39 -11.02
N ASP A 20 -21.26 -1.35 -10.93
CA ASP A 20 -20.97 0.01 -11.42
C ASP A 20 -19.90 0.75 -10.60
N LYS A 21 -19.54 0.23 -9.42
CA LYS A 21 -18.47 0.77 -8.56
C LYS A 21 -17.18 -0.02 -8.67
N VAL A 22 -17.15 -1.12 -9.42
CA VAL A 22 -15.95 -1.95 -9.58
C VAL A 22 -14.95 -1.22 -10.48
N SER A 23 -13.74 -1.03 -9.96
CA SER A 23 -12.61 -0.41 -10.67
C SER A 23 -11.31 -0.84 -10.01
N CYS A 24 -10.24 -1.04 -10.78
CA CYS A 24 -8.92 -1.35 -10.25
C CYS A 24 -8.27 -0.19 -9.45
N SER A 25 -8.87 1.00 -9.49
CA SER A 25 -8.49 2.14 -8.64
C SER A 25 -9.38 2.33 -7.41
N ASN A 26 -10.44 1.51 -7.25
CA ASN A 26 -11.33 1.62 -6.12
C ASN A 26 -10.81 0.78 -4.95
N ALA A 27 -10.26 1.43 -3.93
CA ALA A 27 -9.74 0.77 -2.73
C ALA A 27 -10.75 -0.18 -2.05
N LYS A 28 -12.05 0.13 -2.07
CA LYS A 28 -13.08 -0.76 -1.51
C LYS A 28 -13.26 -2.03 -2.34
N TRP A 29 -13.05 -1.95 -3.65
CA TRP A 29 -13.05 -3.13 -4.51
C TRP A 29 -11.80 -3.96 -4.22
N LEU A 30 -10.62 -3.34 -4.26
CA LEU A 30 -9.34 -4.01 -4.01
C LEU A 30 -9.30 -4.74 -2.66
N GLY A 31 -9.93 -4.18 -1.63
CA GLY A 31 -10.03 -4.81 -0.30
C GLY A 31 -10.83 -6.12 -0.26
N HIS A 32 -11.53 -6.51 -1.34
CA HIS A 32 -12.20 -7.81 -1.41
C HIS A 32 -11.26 -8.97 -1.75
N ASP A 33 -10.12 -8.69 -2.38
CA ASP A 33 -9.16 -9.70 -2.81
C ASP A 33 -8.60 -10.48 -1.60
N GLY A 34 -8.76 -11.80 -1.61
CA GLY A 34 -8.30 -12.72 -0.56
C GLY A 34 -9.00 -12.59 0.80
N SER A 35 -9.77 -11.52 1.05
CA SER A 35 -10.39 -11.25 2.36
C SER A 35 -11.89 -11.55 2.41
N LYS A 36 -12.63 -11.18 1.36
CA LYS A 36 -14.09 -11.37 1.26
C LYS A 36 -14.45 -12.45 0.26
N VAL A 37 -13.63 -12.57 -0.78
CA VAL A 37 -13.71 -13.62 -1.80
C VAL A 37 -12.32 -14.19 -2.01
N SER A 38 -12.22 -15.38 -2.59
CA SER A 38 -10.91 -15.91 -2.98
C SER A 38 -10.30 -15.04 -4.07
N HIS A 39 -8.96 -15.04 -4.12
CA HIS A 39 -8.21 -14.31 -5.14
C HIS A 39 -8.64 -14.68 -6.57
N GLU A 40 -8.85 -15.98 -6.83
CA GLU A 40 -9.37 -16.47 -8.11
C GLU A 40 -10.73 -15.84 -8.46
N VAL A 41 -11.61 -15.70 -7.47
CA VAL A 41 -12.94 -15.09 -7.68
C VAL A 41 -12.82 -13.60 -7.95
N PHE A 42 -11.97 -12.91 -7.19
CA PHE A 42 -11.71 -11.49 -7.36
C PHE A 42 -11.12 -11.17 -8.74
N ALA A 43 -10.11 -11.93 -9.17
CA ALA A 43 -9.42 -11.76 -10.44
C ALA A 43 -10.38 -11.91 -11.63
N ALA A 44 -11.17 -13.00 -11.66
CA ALA A 44 -12.05 -13.22 -12.81
C ALA A 44 -13.24 -12.25 -12.85
N VAL A 45 -13.77 -11.82 -11.70
CA VAL A 45 -14.83 -10.79 -11.66
C VAL A 45 -14.26 -9.42 -12.07
N SER A 46 -13.03 -9.09 -11.67
CA SER A 46 -12.32 -7.89 -12.12
C SER A 46 -12.16 -7.88 -13.64
N GLN A 47 -11.58 -8.95 -14.19
CA GLN A 47 -11.38 -9.13 -15.63
C GLN A 47 -12.69 -9.03 -16.42
N TYR A 48 -13.79 -9.57 -15.87
CA TYR A 48 -15.11 -9.53 -16.50
C TYR A 48 -15.75 -8.13 -16.53
N LEU A 49 -15.59 -7.35 -15.46
CA LEU A 49 -16.24 -6.04 -15.32
C LEU A 49 -15.41 -4.88 -15.85
N THR A 50 -14.09 -4.93 -15.72
CA THR A 50 -13.20 -3.81 -16.06
C THR A 50 -12.40 -4.08 -17.33
N GLY A 51 -12.37 -5.31 -17.82
CA GLY A 51 -11.51 -5.74 -18.92
C GLY A 51 -10.05 -5.98 -18.51
N SER A 52 -9.73 -5.84 -17.22
CA SER A 52 -8.39 -6.07 -16.66
C SER A 52 -8.47 -6.82 -15.35
N ASP A 53 -7.48 -7.64 -15.08
CA ASP A 53 -7.28 -8.16 -13.74
C ASP A 53 -6.89 -7.00 -12.80
N CYS A 54 -7.70 -6.77 -11.76
CA CYS A 54 -7.39 -5.81 -10.70
C CYS A 54 -6.63 -6.48 -9.55
N SER A 55 -6.46 -7.80 -9.62
CA SER A 55 -5.68 -8.61 -8.69
C SER A 55 -4.20 -8.44 -9.06
N GLY A 56 -3.63 -7.37 -8.51
CA GLY A 56 -2.30 -6.88 -8.91
C GLY A 56 -2.39 -5.86 -10.04
N GLY A 57 -2.17 -4.59 -9.71
CA GLY A 57 -1.92 -3.56 -10.71
C GLY A 57 -0.73 -4.00 -11.59
N GLY A 58 -0.94 -4.10 -12.89
CA GLY A 58 0.06 -4.60 -13.82
C GLY A 58 1.37 -3.81 -13.78
N GLY A 59 2.47 -4.52 -13.55
CA GLY A 59 3.85 -4.04 -13.67
C GLY A 59 4.79 -4.70 -12.66
N ASP A 60 5.37 -5.85 -13.05
CA ASP A 60 6.61 -6.45 -12.54
C ASP A 60 6.92 -6.37 -11.02
N GLY A 61 6.60 -7.46 -10.31
CA GLY A 61 7.39 -7.95 -9.16
C GLY A 61 6.88 -7.59 -7.76
N GLY A 62 6.48 -8.62 -7.00
CA GLY A 62 6.23 -8.56 -5.55
C GLY A 62 4.78 -8.23 -5.20
N GLY A 63 4.13 -9.07 -4.38
CA GLY A 63 2.73 -8.86 -3.97
C GLY A 63 2.58 -7.54 -3.22
N ALA A 64 2.09 -6.49 -3.89
CA ALA A 64 2.38 -5.12 -3.47
C ALA A 64 1.47 -4.60 -2.34
N ASP A 65 1.94 -4.67 -1.10
CA ASP A 65 1.48 -3.73 -0.06
C ASP A 65 1.82 -2.29 -0.49
N GLN A 66 0.83 -1.50 -0.86
CA GLN A 66 1.09 -0.19 -1.42
C GLN A 66 1.53 0.81 -0.35
N VAL A 67 2.84 1.04 -0.25
CA VAL A 67 3.42 2.06 0.62
C VAL A 67 3.35 3.44 -0.03
N THR A 68 2.93 4.45 0.72
CA THR A 68 2.93 5.86 0.31
C THR A 68 3.68 6.70 1.33
N ILE A 69 4.76 7.37 0.92
CA ILE A 69 5.48 8.33 1.77
C ILE A 69 4.73 9.67 1.73
N THR A 70 4.23 10.11 2.88
CA THR A 70 3.46 11.36 3.01
C THR A 70 4.32 12.52 3.52
N LYS A 71 5.50 12.22 4.07
CA LYS A 71 6.47 13.22 4.51
C LYS A 71 7.88 12.65 4.51
N ALA A 72 8.83 13.37 3.92
CA ALA A 72 10.26 13.12 4.06
C ALA A 72 11.00 14.46 4.17
N GLU A 73 11.37 14.85 5.39
CA GLU A 73 12.05 16.13 5.67
C GLU A 73 13.31 15.92 6.50
N TRP A 74 14.41 16.54 6.09
CA TRP A 74 15.64 16.62 6.86
C TRP A 74 15.82 18.03 7.40
N ASN A 75 16.01 18.15 8.71
CA ASN A 75 16.33 19.40 9.38
C ASN A 75 17.85 19.49 9.59
N GLY A 76 18.48 20.48 8.96
CA GLY A 76 19.93 20.62 9.00
C GLY A 76 20.47 21.09 10.34
N ASP A 77 19.78 22.00 11.00
CA ASP A 77 20.21 22.53 12.31
C ASP A 77 20.27 21.43 13.39
N LYS A 78 19.42 20.41 13.27
CA LYS A 78 19.29 19.32 14.24
C LYS A 78 19.86 17.99 13.75
N HIS A 79 20.37 17.93 12.52
CA HIS A 79 20.80 16.69 11.87
C HIS A 79 19.76 15.55 12.02
N LYS A 80 18.49 15.86 11.71
CA LYS A 80 17.36 14.98 12.00
C LYS A 80 16.48 14.74 10.77
N LEU A 81 16.16 13.48 10.50
CA LEU A 81 15.17 13.05 9.52
C LEU A 81 13.81 12.83 10.19
N ASP A 82 12.74 13.37 9.61
CA ASP A 82 11.34 13.10 9.96
C ASP A 82 10.62 12.50 8.75
N LEU A 83 10.20 11.24 8.88
CA LEU A 83 9.61 10.43 7.83
C LEU A 83 8.24 9.94 8.26
N LYS A 84 7.26 10.02 7.35
CA LYS A 84 5.92 9.48 7.55
C LYS A 84 5.47 8.73 6.31
N ALA A 85 4.83 7.59 6.53
CA ALA A 85 4.29 6.76 5.47
C ALA A 85 2.96 6.12 5.88
N THR A 86 2.18 5.70 4.90
CA THR A 86 0.98 4.88 5.06
C THR A 86 1.14 3.64 4.19
N ASN A 87 0.44 2.57 4.54
CA ASN A 87 0.34 1.36 3.72
C ASN A 87 -1.11 0.84 3.78
N LEU A 88 -1.51 -0.05 2.87
CA LEU A 88 -2.91 -0.49 2.78
C LEU A 88 -3.30 -1.51 3.86
N LEU A 89 -2.32 -2.00 4.61
CA LEU A 89 -2.48 -3.08 5.57
C LEU A 89 -2.32 -2.60 7.03
N ASP A 90 -2.32 -1.29 7.26
CA ASP A 90 -2.23 -0.67 8.59
C ASP A 90 -1.12 -1.29 9.46
N ASP A 91 -1.49 -1.94 10.58
CA ASP A 91 -0.58 -2.60 11.52
C ASP A 91 -0.23 -4.05 11.16
N GLN A 92 -0.81 -4.59 10.09
CA GLN A 92 -0.58 -5.98 9.64
C GLN A 92 0.70 -6.13 8.82
N ALA A 93 1.29 -5.03 8.36
CA ALA A 93 2.61 -5.02 7.74
C ALA A 93 3.65 -4.35 8.65
N ARG A 94 4.94 -4.56 8.37
CA ARG A 94 6.03 -3.81 8.99
C ARG A 94 6.68 -2.93 7.94
N LEU A 95 6.81 -1.64 8.21
CA LEU A 95 7.54 -0.74 7.30
C LEU A 95 8.98 -0.52 7.77
N THR A 96 9.91 -0.64 6.85
CA THR A 96 11.32 -0.29 7.02
C THR A 96 11.68 0.84 6.07
N ALA A 97 12.49 1.79 6.54
CA ALA A 97 13.00 2.87 5.72
C ALA A 97 14.51 2.72 5.52
N THR A 98 14.96 2.76 4.26
CA THR A 98 16.38 2.78 3.91
C THR A 98 16.79 4.23 3.61
N TYR A 99 17.75 4.74 4.38
CA TYR A 99 18.28 6.08 4.25
C TYR A 99 19.81 6.04 4.41
N ARG A 100 20.54 6.54 3.41
CA ARG A 100 22.02 6.46 3.33
C ARG A 100 22.59 5.04 3.50
N GLY A 101 21.87 4.03 3.00
CA GLY A 101 22.27 2.62 3.13
C GLY A 101 22.06 2.02 4.51
N HIS A 102 21.48 2.77 5.46
CA HIS A 102 21.04 2.26 6.75
C HIS A 102 19.53 2.01 6.72
N THR A 103 19.12 0.87 7.27
CA THR A 103 17.70 0.50 7.38
C THR A 103 17.20 0.76 8.80
N TYR A 104 16.04 1.38 8.90
CA TYR A 104 15.39 1.75 10.15
C TYR A 104 13.97 1.20 10.18
N GLU A 105 13.55 0.61 11.30
CA GLU A 105 12.15 0.21 11.47
C GLU A 105 11.28 1.42 11.79
N MET A 106 10.17 1.57 11.07
CA MET A 106 9.19 2.60 11.35
C MET A 106 8.25 2.14 12.47
N THR A 107 7.64 3.09 13.18
CA THR A 107 6.65 2.80 14.22
C THR A 107 5.25 3.17 13.74
N TYR A 108 4.32 2.21 13.77
CA TYR A 108 2.91 2.48 13.50
C TYR A 108 2.28 3.30 14.64
N LYS A 109 1.48 4.30 14.27
CA LYS A 109 0.72 5.18 15.17
C LYS A 109 -0.76 5.01 14.88
N ALA A 110 -1.40 4.07 15.57
CA ALA A 110 -2.81 3.72 15.37
C ALA A 110 -3.77 4.91 15.56
N ASP A 111 -3.45 5.85 16.46
CA ASP A 111 -4.23 7.07 16.67
C ASP A 111 -4.21 8.04 15.47
N LYS A 112 -3.27 7.83 14.55
CA LYS A 112 -2.96 8.70 13.42
C LYS A 112 -2.99 7.98 12.08
N ASP A 113 -3.26 6.68 12.09
CA ASP A 113 -3.35 5.81 10.93
C ASP A 113 -2.12 5.93 9.99
N ARG A 114 -0.92 5.90 10.58
CA ARG A 114 0.33 6.05 9.82
C ARG A 114 1.57 5.53 10.54
N TRP A 115 2.60 5.26 9.76
CA TRP A 115 3.94 4.96 10.21
C TRP A 115 4.77 6.24 10.34
N GLU A 116 5.50 6.37 11.46
CA GLU A 116 6.42 7.47 11.71
C GLU A 116 7.83 6.94 12.00
N LEU A 117 8.84 7.62 11.46
CA LEU A 117 10.24 7.40 11.80
C LEU A 117 10.92 8.74 12.03
N LYS A 118 11.70 8.81 13.11
CA LYS A 118 12.57 9.95 13.40
C LYS A 118 13.97 9.42 13.64
N VAL A 119 14.92 9.88 12.84
CA VAL A 119 16.33 9.50 12.98
C VAL A 119 17.13 10.74 13.34
N ASP A 120 17.83 10.67 14.46
CA ASP A 120 18.74 11.71 14.92
C ASP A 120 20.17 11.40 14.47
N HIS A 121 21.02 12.43 14.43
CA HIS A 121 22.44 12.33 14.05
C HIS A 121 22.67 11.76 12.64
N VAL A 122 21.84 12.16 11.69
CA VAL A 122 21.97 11.77 10.28
C VAL A 122 22.30 12.94 9.37
N ASP A 123 23.20 12.70 8.44
CA ASP A 123 23.49 13.63 7.36
C ASP A 123 22.39 13.62 6.30
N TYR A 124 22.37 14.68 5.50
CA TYR A 124 21.45 14.80 4.37
C TYR A 124 21.71 13.71 3.29
N SER A 125 20.63 13.25 2.67
CA SER A 125 20.58 12.41 1.47
C SER A 125 19.40 12.85 0.63
N ASP A 126 19.53 12.79 -0.69
CA ASP A 126 18.50 13.26 -1.60
C ASP A 126 17.25 12.38 -1.59
N THR A 127 17.39 11.11 -1.22
CA THR A 127 16.31 10.13 -1.28
C THR A 127 16.21 9.27 -0.03
N VAL A 128 15.01 8.75 0.18
CA VAL A 128 14.66 7.71 1.12
C VAL A 128 13.79 6.67 0.41
N GLU A 129 14.00 5.40 0.74
CA GLU A 129 13.14 4.29 0.31
C GLU A 129 12.38 3.78 1.53
N VAL A 130 11.10 3.44 1.38
CA VAL A 130 10.32 2.74 2.39
C VAL A 130 9.75 1.47 1.78
N CYS A 131 10.00 0.36 2.43
CA CYS A 131 9.53 -0.96 2.04
C CYS A 131 8.64 -1.56 3.11
N SER A 132 7.63 -2.29 2.68
CA SER A 132 6.82 -3.16 3.50
C SER A 132 7.46 -4.55 3.61
N SER A 133 7.19 -5.24 4.72
CA SER A 133 7.50 -6.67 4.88
C SER A 133 6.76 -7.58 3.90
N LEU A 134 5.81 -7.04 3.15
CA LEU A 134 5.03 -7.71 2.12
C LEU A 134 5.38 -7.11 0.75
N ASP A 135 6.68 -6.99 0.47
CA ASP A 135 7.29 -6.68 -0.82
C ASP A 135 6.88 -5.39 -1.56
N GLY A 136 6.09 -4.51 -0.95
CA GLY A 136 5.78 -3.21 -1.53
C GLY A 136 6.76 -2.12 -1.11
N CYS A 137 7.41 -1.48 -2.08
CA CYS A 137 8.40 -0.42 -1.84
C CYS A 137 8.06 0.87 -2.58
N THR A 138 8.48 2.00 -2.02
CA THR A 138 8.39 3.31 -2.67
C THR A 138 9.57 4.19 -2.28
N THR A 139 9.97 5.09 -3.19
CA THR A 139 11.07 6.03 -2.98
C THR A 139 10.57 7.47 -3.05
N HIS A 140 11.14 8.35 -2.23
CA HIS A 140 10.78 9.77 -2.22
C HIS A 140 12.01 10.66 -2.03
N SER A 141 11.98 11.85 -2.64
CA SER A 141 13.01 12.87 -2.40
C SER A 141 12.88 13.45 -0.99
N VAL A 142 14.00 13.66 -0.30
CA VAL A 142 14.02 14.25 1.04
C VAL A 142 14.20 15.76 0.91
N ASN A 143 13.22 16.50 1.42
CA ASN A 143 13.23 17.96 1.41
C ASN A 143 14.08 18.49 2.57
N LYS A 144 14.92 19.48 2.30
CA LYS A 144 15.58 20.23 3.37
C LYS A 144 14.57 21.19 3.99
N LYS A 145 14.47 21.14 5.31
CA LYS A 145 13.68 22.08 6.11
C LYS A 145 14.51 23.27 6.52
#